data_AF-A0A3N5B3X9-F1
#
_entry.id   AF-A0A3N5B3X9-F1
#
_cell.length_a   1.000
_cell.length_b   1.000
_cell.length_c   1.000
_cell.angle_alpha   90.00
_cell.angle_beta   90.00
_cell.angle_gamma   90.00
#
_symmetry.space_group_name_H-M   'P 1'
#
loop_
_entity.id
_entity.type
_entity.pdbx_description
1 polymer ?
#
loop_
_entity_poly.entity_id
_entity_poly.type
_entity_poly.pdbx_seq_one_letter_code
_entity_poly.pdbx_strand_id
1 'polypeptide(L)'
;MEQLLKQIQVLSEKEPKTLEQMALKLSEEAGETAQAVLSYQQASGSDYKQLGINDVKEECVDVVLVALAMFYQLSDDEEEIHHFISQKLEKWESKIKI
;
A
#
# COMPACT_ATOMS: atom_id res chain seq x y z
N MET A 1 -3.83 -7.05 -14.40
CA MET A 1 -3.02 -6.77 -13.20
C MET A 1 -1.55 -6.54 -13.56
N GLU A 2 -0.94 -7.44 -14.32
CA GLU A 2 0.45 -7.29 -14.80
C GLU A 2 0.73 -5.93 -15.47
N GLN A 3 -0.17 -5.46 -16.34
CA GLN A 3 -0.02 -4.15 -16.97
C GLN A 3 0.02 -2.98 -15.96
N LEU A 4 -0.76 -3.06 -14.88
CA LEU A 4 -0.77 -2.02 -13.84
C LEU A 4 0.51 -2.08 -13.00
N LEU A 5 0.98 -3.28 -12.63
CA LEU A 5 2.25 -3.43 -11.91
C LEU A 5 3.43 -2.88 -12.72
N LYS A 6 3.46 -3.17 -14.03
CA LYS A 6 4.46 -2.61 -14.93
C LYS A 6 4.39 -1.08 -15.00
N GLN A 7 3.19 -0.51 -15.02
CA GLN A 7 3.03 0.95 -14.97
C GLN A 7 3.53 1.53 -13.64
N ILE A 8 3.21 0.88 -12.52
CA ILE A 8 3.69 1.29 -11.19
C ILE A 8 5.21 1.26 -11.14
N GLN A 9 5.84 0.19 -11.59
CA GLN A 9 7.30 0.08 -11.65
C GLN A 9 7.93 1.23 -12.46
N VAL A 10 7.44 1.47 -13.70
CA VAL A 10 7.95 2.54 -14.56
C VAL A 10 7.79 3.94 -13.93
N LEU A 11 6.74 4.15 -13.13
CA LEU A 11 6.56 5.39 -12.38
C LEU A 11 7.47 5.46 -11.15
N SER A 12 7.73 4.33 -10.51
CA SER A 12 8.58 4.21 -9.31
C SER A 12 10.05 4.52 -9.62
N GLU A 13 10.54 4.15 -10.80
CA GLU A 13 11.87 4.54 -11.30
C GLU A 13 12.04 6.06 -11.46
N LYS A 14 10.93 6.79 -11.58
CA LYS A 14 10.90 8.26 -11.74
C LYS A 14 10.56 8.98 -10.45
N GLU A 15 10.35 8.25 -9.35
CA GLU A 15 9.99 8.81 -8.06
C GLU A 15 11.18 9.62 -7.49
N PRO A 16 11.04 10.94 -7.29
CA PRO A 16 12.13 11.76 -6.76
C PRO A 16 12.35 11.62 -5.24
N LYS A 17 11.40 11.01 -4.50
CA LYS A 17 11.55 10.81 -3.06
C LYS A 17 12.71 9.85 -2.74
N THR A 18 13.45 10.17 -1.69
CA THR A 18 14.42 9.22 -1.11
C THR A 18 13.71 8.09 -0.38
N LEU A 19 14.43 7.01 -0.08
CA LEU A 19 13.89 5.89 0.67
C LEU A 19 13.32 6.31 2.04
N GLU A 20 13.99 7.22 2.75
CA GLU A 20 13.52 7.75 4.04
C GLU A 20 12.24 8.57 3.88
N GLN A 21 12.14 9.37 2.81
CA GLN A 21 10.95 10.14 2.50
C GLN A 21 9.77 9.24 2.14
N MET A 22 10.01 8.16 1.37
CA MET A 22 8.97 7.17 1.08
C MET A 22 8.55 6.40 2.33
N ALA A 23 9.47 6.06 3.23
CA ALA A 23 9.14 5.41 4.50
C ALA A 23 8.25 6.31 5.38
N LEU A 24 8.52 7.64 5.39
CA LEU A 24 7.63 8.60 6.04
C LEU A 24 6.27 8.69 5.36
N LYS A 25 6.23 8.74 4.02
CA LYS A 25 4.97 8.75 3.27
C LYS A 25 4.15 7.48 3.51
N LEU A 26 4.79 6.31 3.59
CA LEU A 26 4.12 5.06 3.94
C LEU A 26 3.45 5.13 5.32
N SER A 27 4.10 5.77 6.30
CA SER A 27 3.51 6.01 7.62
C SER A 27 2.35 7.01 7.58
N GLU A 28 2.40 7.99 6.69
CA GLU A 28 1.32 8.96 6.44
C GLU A 28 0.08 8.25 5.88
N GLU A 29 0.24 7.47 4.79
CA GLU A 29 -0.88 6.73 4.17
C GLU A 29 -1.52 5.72 5.14
N ALA A 30 -0.72 5.08 5.99
CA ALA A 30 -1.24 4.18 7.02
C ALA A 30 -2.08 4.94 8.06
N GLY A 31 -1.70 6.18 8.39
CA GLY A 31 -2.46 7.07 9.27
C GLY A 31 -3.74 7.58 8.61
N GLU A 32 -3.70 7.92 7.33
CA GLU A 32 -4.87 8.35 6.55
C GLU A 32 -5.86 7.19 6.39
N THR A 33 -5.37 5.98 6.12
CA THR A 33 -6.18 4.75 6.16
C THR A 33 -6.90 4.58 7.50
N ALA A 34 -6.17 4.73 8.62
CA ALA A 34 -6.78 4.63 9.95
C ALA A 34 -7.84 5.72 10.17
N GLN A 35 -7.57 6.95 9.74
CA GLN A 35 -8.53 8.06 9.82
C GLN A 35 -9.79 7.79 9.00
N ALA A 36 -9.64 7.32 7.76
CA ALA A 36 -10.76 6.99 6.88
C ALA A 36 -11.63 5.88 7.48
N VAL A 37 -11.02 4.82 8.03
CA VAL A 37 -11.75 3.73 8.70
C VAL A 37 -12.54 4.26 9.90
N LEU A 38 -11.90 5.05 10.77
CA LEU A 38 -12.54 5.59 11.97
C LEU A 38 -13.67 6.56 11.61
N SER A 39 -13.49 7.40 10.60
CA SER A 39 -14.53 8.32 10.14
C SER A 39 -15.70 7.55 9.49
N TYR A 40 -15.43 6.55 8.65
CA TYR A 40 -16.46 5.69 8.05
C TYR A 40 -17.28 4.94 9.09
N GLN A 41 -16.65 4.51 10.18
CA GLN A 41 -17.32 3.86 11.31
C GLN A 41 -18.01 4.83 12.27
N GLN A 42 -17.98 6.14 12.00
CA GLN A 42 -18.51 7.19 12.86
C GLN A 42 -17.95 7.11 14.29
N ALA A 43 -16.66 6.76 14.41
CA ALA A 43 -16.00 6.68 15.70
C ALA A 43 -15.99 8.06 16.39
N SER A 44 -16.16 8.06 17.71
CA SER A 44 -16.12 9.28 18.52
C SER A 44 -14.81 10.04 18.30
N GLY A 45 -14.92 11.32 17.92
CA GLY A 45 -13.76 12.16 17.61
C GLY A 45 -13.24 12.06 16.17
N SER A 46 -13.85 11.22 15.32
CA SER A 46 -13.48 11.06 13.90
C SER A 46 -14.64 11.30 12.93
N ASP A 47 -15.89 11.25 13.41
CA ASP A 47 -17.10 11.43 12.59
C ASP A 47 -17.15 12.80 11.86
N TYR A 48 -16.55 13.86 12.40
CA TYR A 48 -16.57 15.19 11.78
C TYR A 48 -15.94 15.25 10.38
N LYS A 49 -15.12 14.25 10.01
CA LYS A 49 -14.48 14.15 8.70
C LYS A 49 -15.42 13.63 7.60
N GLN A 50 -16.51 12.96 7.97
CA GLN A 50 -17.56 12.47 7.06
C GLN A 50 -17.05 11.64 5.87
N LEU A 51 -15.99 10.86 6.08
CA LEU A 51 -15.42 9.97 5.06
C LEU A 51 -16.26 8.70 4.94
N GLY A 52 -16.35 8.17 3.72
CA GLY A 52 -17.08 6.97 3.38
C GLY A 52 -16.19 5.76 3.10
N ILE A 53 -16.82 4.66 2.70
CA ILE A 53 -16.13 3.41 2.37
C ILE A 53 -15.23 3.53 1.12
N ASN A 54 -15.47 4.51 0.25
CA ASN A 54 -14.63 4.72 -0.93
C ASN A 54 -13.32 5.40 -0.55
N ASP A 55 -13.35 6.35 0.38
CA ASP A 55 -12.15 6.97 0.95
C ASP A 55 -11.27 5.89 1.60
N VAL A 56 -11.86 4.98 2.40
CA VAL A 56 -11.12 3.83 2.97
C VAL A 56 -10.38 3.02 1.89
N LYS A 57 -11.02 2.77 0.74
CA LYS A 57 -10.41 2.01 -0.34
C LYS A 57 -9.30 2.79 -1.04
N GLU A 58 -9.47 4.10 -1.19
CA GLU A 58 -8.48 5.01 -1.77
C GLU A 58 -7.22 5.00 -0.92
N GLU A 59 -7.35 5.23 0.39
CA GLU A 59 -6.20 5.21 1.32
C GLU A 59 -5.51 3.83 1.36
N CYS A 60 -6.27 2.73 1.26
CA CYS A 60 -5.67 1.40 1.15
C CYS A 60 -4.83 1.26 -0.13
N VAL A 61 -5.27 1.86 -1.24
CA VAL A 61 -4.54 1.85 -2.51
C VAL A 61 -3.30 2.73 -2.40
N ASP A 62 -3.36 3.88 -1.72
CA ASP A 62 -2.20 4.74 -1.52
C ASP A 62 -1.09 4.04 -0.72
N VAL A 63 -1.44 3.30 0.35
CA VAL A 63 -0.50 2.42 1.06
C VAL A 63 0.14 1.41 0.12
N VAL A 64 -0.64 0.76 -0.74
CA VAL A 64 -0.14 -0.23 -1.72
C VAL A 64 0.80 0.43 -2.72
N LEU A 65 0.44 1.59 -3.26
CA LEU A 65 1.26 2.30 -4.25
C LEU A 65 2.60 2.75 -3.67
N VAL A 66 2.61 3.31 -2.46
CA VAL A 66 3.85 3.72 -1.79
C VAL A 66 4.72 2.50 -1.47
N ALA A 67 4.14 1.43 -0.94
CA ALA A 67 4.88 0.20 -0.64
C ALA A 67 5.49 -0.44 -1.91
N LEU A 68 4.75 -0.46 -3.02
CA LEU A 68 5.25 -0.96 -4.30
C LEU A 68 6.34 -0.05 -4.88
N ALA A 69 6.17 1.28 -4.79
CA ALA A 69 7.19 2.21 -5.25
C ALA A 69 8.51 2.07 -4.47
N MET A 70 8.42 1.91 -3.15
CA MET A 70 9.57 1.58 -2.32
C MET A 70 10.22 0.27 -2.72
N PHE A 71 9.42 -0.78 -2.96
CA PHE A 71 9.93 -2.08 -3.38
C PHE A 71 10.71 -1.98 -4.70
N TYR A 72 10.11 -1.36 -5.73
CA TYR A 72 10.75 -1.25 -7.04
C TYR A 72 11.97 -0.33 -7.08
N GLN A 73 12.10 0.63 -6.16
CA GLN A 73 13.36 1.38 -6.02
C GLN A 73 14.51 0.54 -5.43
N LEU A 74 14.19 -0.55 -4.70
CA LEU A 74 15.15 -1.41 -4.03
C LEU A 74 15.45 -2.70 -4.80
N SER A 75 14.57 -3.10 -5.71
CA SER A 75 14.72 -4.33 -6.50
C SER A 75 15.67 -4.16 -7.67
N ASP A 76 16.44 -5.21 -7.93
CA ASP A 76 17.33 -5.27 -9.09
C ASP A 76 16.67 -5.96 -10.30
N ASP A 77 15.56 -6.68 -10.08
CA ASP A 77 14.82 -7.46 -11.10
C ASP A 77 13.28 -7.39 -10.93
N GLU A 78 12.56 -7.40 -12.07
CA GLU A 78 11.10 -7.39 -12.15
C GLU A 78 10.46 -8.64 -11.51
N GLU A 79 11.14 -9.77 -11.57
CA GLU A 79 10.64 -11.06 -11.04
C GLU A 79 10.71 -11.16 -9.51
N GLU A 80 11.50 -10.30 -8.83
CA GLU A 80 11.65 -10.35 -7.37
C GLU A 80 10.32 -10.17 -6.65
N ILE A 81 9.43 -9.31 -7.16
CA ILE A 81 8.15 -9.08 -6.50
C ILE A 81 7.28 -10.33 -6.51
N HIS A 82 7.30 -11.07 -7.63
CA HIS A 82 6.59 -12.34 -7.76
C HIS A 82 7.13 -13.37 -6.77
N HIS A 83 8.45 -13.44 -6.62
CA HIS A 83 9.09 -14.31 -5.65
C HIS A 83 8.66 -14.01 -4.21
N PHE A 84 8.77 -12.75 -3.77
CA PHE A 84 8.41 -12.36 -2.40
C PHE A 84 6.92 -12.52 -2.11
N ILE A 85 6.04 -12.14 -3.06
CA ILE A 85 4.60 -12.31 -2.89
C ILE A 85 4.24 -13.79 -2.78
N SER A 86 4.75 -14.64 -3.68
CA SER A 86 4.44 -16.08 -3.69
C SER A 86 4.83 -16.74 -2.36
N GLN A 87 6.02 -16.46 -1.84
CA GLN A 87 6.45 -16.97 -0.53
C GLN A 87 5.53 -16.52 0.62
N LYS A 88 5.07 -15.26 0.60
CA LYS A 88 4.17 -14.75 1.64
C LYS A 88 2.79 -15.38 1.54
N LEU A 89 2.28 -15.60 0.32
CA LEU A 89 1.01 -16.28 0.07
C LEU A 89 1.04 -17.73 0.55
N GLU A 90 2.07 -18.51 0.17
CA GLU A 90 2.23 -19.89 0.66
C GLU A 90 2.30 -19.95 2.18
N LYS A 91 3.05 -19.03 2.80
CA LYS A 91 3.12 -18.92 4.26
C LYS A 91 1.76 -18.58 4.84
N TRP A 92 1.02 -17.66 4.25
CA TRP A 92 -0.29 -17.25 4.75
C TRP A 92 -1.29 -18.42 4.63
N GLU A 93 -1.37 -19.07 3.47
CA GLU A 93 -2.21 -20.24 3.23
C GLU A 93 -1.92 -21.36 4.25
N SER A 94 -0.66 -21.62 4.56
CA SER A 94 -0.28 -22.61 5.59
C SER A 94 -0.80 -22.30 7.01
N LYS A 95 -1.19 -21.05 7.28
CA LYS A 95 -1.69 -20.60 8.59
C LYS A 95 -3.21 -20.48 8.64
N ILE A 96 -3.86 -20.27 7.50
CA ILE A 96 -5.31 -20.24 7.44
C ILE A 96 -5.78 -21.68 7.29
N LYS A 97 -6.54 -22.18 8.26
CA LYS A 97 -7.32 -23.41 8.05
C LYS A 97 -8.47 -23.07 7.12
N ILE A 98 -8.29 -23.36 5.84
CA ILE A 98 -9.40 -23.41 4.87
C ILE A 98 -10.07 -24.78 5.01
#